data_AF-A0A024ELE6-F1
#
_entry.id   AF-A0A024ELE6-F1
#
_cell.length_a   1.000
_cell.length_b   1.000
_cell.length_c   1.000
_cell.angle_alpha   90.00
_cell.angle_beta   90.00
_cell.angle_gamma   90.00
#
_symmetry.space_group_name_H-M   'P 1'
#
loop_
_entity.id
_entity.type
_entity.pdbx_description
1 polymer ?
#
loop_
_entity_poly.entity_id
_entity_poly.type
_entity_poly.pdbx_seq_one_letter_code
_entity_poly.pdbx_strand_id
1 'polypeptide(L)' 'MNQLQAIYLMELRELLVSDGTVKVPENIAQTVSPDVLDIRYLKRWAVFNNIIPEAAEIGITM' A
#
# COMPACT_ATOMS: atom_id res chain seq x y z
N MET A 1 13.19 -3.00 14.64
CA MET A 1 12.74 -1.66 14.18
C MET A 1 12.04 -1.88 12.86
N ASN A 2 10.71 -1.94 12.86
CA ASN A 2 9.97 -2.02 11.60
C ASN A 2 9.98 -0.61 11.00
N GLN A 3 10.81 -0.40 9.98
CA GLN A 3 10.76 0.84 9.21
C GLN A 3 9.48 0.82 8.38
N LEU A 4 8.65 1.84 8.55
CA LEU A 4 7.54 2.13 7.65
C LEU A 4 8.16 2.36 6.26
N GLN A 5 7.96 1.41 5.35
CA GLN A 5 8.63 1.40 4.04
C GLN A 5 7.69 1.83 2.91
N ALA A 6 6.40 1.92 3.19
CA ALA A 6 5.43 2.44 2.25
C ALA A 6 4.24 3.13 2.93
N ILE A 7 3.61 4.05 2.22
CA ILE A 7 2.37 4.72 2.63
C ILE A 7 1.37 4.62 1.49
N TYR A 8 0.20 4.04 1.76
CA TYR A 8 -0.90 4.07 0.81
C TYR A 8 -1.62 5.41 0.86
N LEU A 9 -1.59 6.14 -0.25
CA LEU A 9 -2.30 7.40 -0.49
C LEU A 9 -3.70 7.07 -1.02
N MET A 10 -4.70 7.03 -0.14
CA MET A 10 -6.03 6.49 -0.48
C MET A 10 -6.74 7.31 -1.56
N GLU A 11 -6.74 8.64 -1.46
CA GLU A 11 -7.37 9.53 -2.44
C GLU A 11 -6.77 9.41 -3.84
N LEU A 12 -5.45 9.21 -3.90
CA LEU A 12 -4.71 9.08 -5.17
C LEU A 12 -4.71 7.64 -5.70
N ARG A 13 -5.02 6.66 -4.84
CA ARG A 13 -4.90 5.23 -5.11
C ARG A 13 -3.47 4.87 -5.49
N GLU A 14 -2.51 5.41 -4.75
CA GLU A 14 -1.08 5.22 -5.00
C GLU A 14 -0.37 4.69 -3.76
N LEU A 15 0.65 3.88 -3.96
CA LEU A 15 1.56 3.43 -2.91
C LEU A 15 2.84 4.25 -3.00
N LEU A 16 3.06 5.14 -2.04
CA LEU A 16 4.31 5.85 -1.86
C LEU A 16 5.37 4.89 -1.29
N VAL A 17 6.50 4.79 -1.98
CA VAL A 17 7.69 4.03 -1.61
C VAL A 17 8.92 4.93 -1.71
N SER A 18 10.10 4.43 -1.31
CA SER A 18 11.35 5.23 -1.30
C SER A 18 11.68 5.91 -2.63
N ASP A 19 11.36 5.26 -3.75
CA ASP A 19 11.77 5.69 -5.09
C ASP A 19 10.65 6.44 -5.85
N GLY A 20 9.51 6.72 -5.22
CA GLY A 20 8.38 7.43 -5.83
C GLY A 20 7.02 6.81 -5.48
N THR A 21 6.04 6.97 -6.37
CA THR A 21 4.71 6.39 -6.20
C THR A 21 4.41 5.32 -7.25
N VAL A 22 3.68 4.29 -6.84
CA VAL A 22 3.17 3.24 -7.72
C VAL A 22 1.66 3.24 -7.70
N LYS A 23 1.04 3.32 -8.87
CA LYS A 23 -0.43 3.27 -8.99
C LYS A 23 -0.95 1.91 -8.56
N VAL A 24 -1.88 1.91 -7.62
CA VAL A 24 -2.52 0.68 -7.13
C VAL A 24 -3.66 0.31 -8.09
N PRO A 25 -3.71 -0.94 -8.58
CA PRO A 25 -4.79 -1.41 -9.44
C PRO A 25 -6.15 -1.23 -8.78
N GLU A 26 -7.17 -0.93 -9.56
CA GLU A 26 -8.50 -0.58 -9.04
C GLU A 26 -9.11 -1.68 -8.17
N ASN A 27 -8.96 -2.94 -8.58
CA ASN A 27 -9.43 -4.10 -7.82
C ASN A 27 -8.73 -4.28 -6.47
N ILE A 28 -7.53 -3.71 -6.29
CA ILE A 28 -6.83 -3.67 -5.01
C ILE A 28 -7.24 -2.43 -4.22
N ALA A 29 -7.30 -1.26 -4.87
CA ALA A 29 -7.67 0.00 -4.23
C ALA A 29 -9.09 -0.05 -3.62
N GLN A 30 -10.03 -0.73 -4.27
CA GLN A 30 -11.40 -0.93 -3.74
C GLN A 30 -11.44 -1.76 -2.44
N THR A 31 -10.37 -2.48 -2.09
CA THR A 31 -10.30 -3.25 -0.83
C THR A 31 -9.92 -2.40 0.38
N VAL A 32 -9.47 -1.17 0.17
CA VAL A 32 -9.08 -0.22 1.21
C VAL A 32 -9.91 1.05 1.04
N SER A 33 -10.78 1.34 2.00
CA SER A 33 -11.69 2.49 1.98
C SER A 33 -11.72 3.17 3.35
N PRO A 34 -12.30 4.37 3.49
CA PRO A 34 -12.40 5.04 4.79
C PRO A 34 -13.14 4.18 5.83
N ASP A 35 -14.11 3.37 5.41
CA ASP A 35 -14.86 2.45 6.27
C ASP A 35 -14.11 1.13 6.52
N VAL A 36 -13.16 0.78 5.65
CA VAL A 36 -12.42 -0.49 5.68
C VAL A 36 -10.93 -0.23 5.47
N LEU A 37 -10.21 0.02 6.56
CA LEU A 37 -8.76 0.29 6.57
C LEU A 37 -7.89 -0.98 6.51
N ASP A 38 -8.37 -2.04 5.86
CA ASP A 38 -7.66 -3.33 5.80
C ASP A 38 -6.64 -3.38 4.65
N ILE A 39 -5.37 -3.11 4.97
CA ILE A 39 -4.26 -3.13 4.01
C ILE A 39 -3.70 -4.51 3.68
N ARG A 40 -4.22 -5.61 4.26
CA ARG A 40 -3.60 -6.94 4.09
C ARG A 40 -3.59 -7.39 2.63
N TYR A 41 -4.65 -7.06 1.88
CA TYR A 41 -4.72 -7.41 0.46
C TYR A 41 -3.77 -6.55 -0.38
N LEU A 42 -3.71 -5.25 -0.09
CA LEU A 42 -2.75 -4.33 -0.70
C LEU A 42 -1.30 -4.73 -0.43
N LYS A 43 -0.96 -5.12 0.82
CA LYS A 43 0.36 -5.62 1.18
C LYS A 43 0.73 -6.88 0.39
N ARG A 44 -0.19 -7.85 0.29
CA ARG A 44 0.04 -9.07 -0.50
C ARG A 44 0.30 -8.75 -1.96
N TRP A 45 -0.47 -7.85 -2.55
CA TRP A 45 -0.23 -7.38 -3.92
C TRP A 45 1.13 -6.72 -4.07
N ALA A 46 1.51 -5.80 -3.18
CA ALA A 46 2.78 -5.07 -3.25
C ALA A 46 3.99 -6.00 -3.11
N VAL A 47 3.94 -6.97 -2.19
CA VAL A 47 4.98 -7.98 -2.01
C VAL A 47 5.07 -8.91 -3.22
N PHE A 48 3.94 -9.39 -3.75
CA PHE A 48 3.91 -10.27 -4.92
C PHE A 48 4.53 -9.62 -6.16
N ASN A 49 4.38 -8.29 -6.31
CA ASN A 49 4.95 -7.53 -7.43
C ASN A 49 6.36 -6.99 -7.14
N ASN A 50 7.01 -7.41 -6.05
CA ASN A 50 8.33 -6.94 -5.61
C ASN A 50 8.43 -5.40 -5.44
N ILE A 51 7.32 -4.74 -5.12
CA ILE A 51 7.28 -3.29 -4.87
C ILE A 51 7.84 -2.98 -3.48
N ILE A 52 7.56 -3.84 -2.51
CA ILE A 52 8.08 -3.78 -1.13
C ILE A 52 8.51 -5.18 -0.68
N PRO A 53 9.47 -5.30 0.25
CA PRO A 53 9.81 -6.59 0.84
C PRO A 53 8.69 -7.11 1.78
N GLU A 54 8.65 -8.41 2.02
CA GLU A 54 7.63 -9.05 2.87
C GLU A 54 7.56 -8.47 4.30
N ALA A 55 8.72 -8.11 4.85
CA ALA A 55 8.86 -7.52 6.17
C ALA A 55 8.41 -6.05 6.24
N ALA A 56 8.11 -5.40 5.12
CA ALA A 56 7.68 -4.01 5.08
C ALA A 56 6.36 -3.79 5.83
N GLU A 57 6.27 -2.69 6.55
CA GLU A 57 5.01 -2.15 7.04
C GLU A 57 4.48 -1.08 6.09
N ILE A 58 3.15 -1.05 5.94
CA ILE A 58 2.43 -0.08 5.12
C ILE A 58 1.59 0.78 6.05
N GLY A 59 1.79 2.10 6.00
CA GLY A 59 0.86 3.06 6.60
C GLY A 59 -0.26 3.43 5.62
N ILE A 60 -1.33 4.02 6.13
CA ILE A 60 -2.40 4.61 5.31
C ILE A 60 -2.45 6.09 5.61
N THR A 61 -2.57 6.90 4.57
CA THR A 61 -3.02 8.29 4.69
C THR A 61 -4.28 8.46 3.85
N MET A 62 -5.22 9.23 4.40
CA MET A 62 -6.35 9.75 3.65
C MET A 62 -5.83 10.90 2.80
#